data_AF-A0A8C7XJE8-F1
#
_entry.id   AF-A0A8C7XJE8-F1
#
_cell.length_a   1.000
_cell.length_b   1.000
_cell.length_c   1.000
_cell.angle_alpha   90.00
_cell.angle_beta   90.00
_cell.angle_gamma   90.00
#
_symmetry.space_group_name_H-M   'P 1'
#
loop_
_entity.id
_entity.type
_entity.pdbx_description
1 polymer ?
#
loop_
_entity_poly.entity_id
_entity_poly.type
_entity_poly.pdbx_seq_one_letter_code
_entity_poly.pdbx_strand_id
1 'polypeptide(L)'
;MADNGDDEDHYRIKEGDYVVLKRGEIYKSVQILPKKKVIFEKQWIFLDNVVGCLYGNTFEIRSGGGLQLQNTKTTESPPDSKVAGTDNRNIIDDGKSQKLTKDDIEKLKDQGLKGQEIVQQLIENSATFSNKTEYAQDKYIKKKKKKYENTVTVLRPTCRILAMMYHGREPGKICHLRYDTLAQMLTLANIHANSKVLVFETCAGLVLGSIMERMGGHGTVVQMFPGGGPVRAGVESFGFPARFHETLHEFPICHLNALEAGTLDTFAKDPDAGEKESNMTAEEEEVLPGADPQGDSPEEQRMETVSADDKVQDQKKREEEKRREAKVVTPPLCGSRLCFCTRRLVIASRFHPCPVLLRLLRFLSPSRPFVVYSQYLEVRTCLRVSTLERVFPVKAASFLPVPAASDRVLHEAEGAGGRRQPQTHRHLAEALPGKPEPTFSSVLHVTSSALALLLFFR
;
A
#
# COMPACT_ATOMS: atom_id res chain seq x y z
N MET A 1 -8.86 10.68 37.93
CA MET A 1 -7.79 11.49 37.32
C MET A 1 -6.59 10.56 37.21
N ALA A 2 -6.37 9.99 36.02
CA ALA A 2 -5.34 9.00 35.79
C ALA A 2 -4.40 9.57 34.74
N ASP A 3 -3.18 9.84 35.19
CA ASP A 3 -1.91 9.80 34.45
C ASP A 3 -1.88 10.34 33.01
N ASN A 4 -1.67 11.65 32.88
CA ASN A 4 -1.40 12.33 31.60
C ASN A 4 0.12 12.40 31.28
N GLY A 5 0.96 11.56 31.89
CA GLY A 5 2.42 11.63 31.75
C GLY A 5 2.99 10.95 30.49
N ASP A 6 2.31 9.94 29.96
CA ASP A 6 2.84 9.04 28.92
C ASP A 6 2.33 9.32 27.48
N ASP A 7 1.40 10.25 27.29
CA ASP A 7 0.73 10.45 25.99
C ASP A 7 1.61 11.14 24.93
N GLU A 8 2.55 12.01 25.32
CA GLU A 8 3.45 12.73 24.39
C GLU A 8 4.36 11.79 23.60
N ASP A 9 4.70 10.66 24.21
CA ASP A 9 5.66 9.68 23.69
C ASP A 9 5.09 8.88 22.53
N HIS A 10 3.77 8.76 22.46
CA HIS A 10 3.10 8.07 21.36
C HIS A 10 3.14 8.87 20.05
N TYR A 11 3.23 10.20 20.10
CA TYR A 11 3.22 11.07 18.91
C TYR A 11 4.62 11.35 18.34
N ARG A 12 5.67 10.93 19.05
CA ARG A 12 7.06 11.07 18.62
C ARG A 12 7.54 9.85 17.88
N ILE A 13 8.38 10.11 16.89
CA ILE A 13 9.03 9.10 16.07
C ILE A 13 10.18 8.49 16.87
N LYS A 14 10.22 7.15 16.94
CA LYS A 14 11.28 6.39 17.62
C LYS A 14 12.15 5.63 16.62
N GLU A 15 13.33 5.24 17.05
CA GLU A 15 14.19 4.33 16.27
C GLU A 15 13.50 2.97 16.13
N GLY A 16 13.60 2.34 14.95
CA GLY A 16 12.93 1.08 14.64
C GLY A 16 11.49 1.21 14.16
N ASP A 17 10.85 2.39 14.33
CA ASP A 17 9.48 2.62 13.89
C ASP A 17 9.33 2.49 12.37
N TYR A 18 8.20 1.94 11.95
CA TYR A 18 7.75 2.06 10.57
C TYR A 18 7.06 3.42 10.38
N VAL A 19 7.44 4.13 9.33
CA VAL A 19 6.91 5.45 8.99
C VAL A 19 6.59 5.55 7.50
N VAL A 20 5.72 6.48 7.13
CA VAL A 20 5.41 6.76 5.73
C VAL A 20 5.93 8.13 5.33
N LEU A 21 6.86 8.15 4.38
CA LEU A 21 7.35 9.36 3.75
C LEU A 21 6.32 9.85 2.74
N LYS A 22 5.98 11.14 2.78
CA LYS A 22 5.07 11.80 1.84
C LYS A 22 5.77 12.96 1.14
N ARG A 23 5.60 13.04 -0.19
CA ARG A 23 5.92 14.23 -0.99
C ARG A 23 4.82 14.43 -2.04
N GLY A 24 4.04 15.50 -1.88
CA GLY A 24 2.80 15.67 -2.68
C GLY A 24 1.84 14.50 -2.45
N GLU A 25 1.46 13.81 -3.52
CA GLU A 25 0.59 12.62 -3.49
C GLU A 25 1.36 11.28 -3.51
N ILE A 26 2.69 11.34 -3.36
CA ILE A 26 3.55 10.15 -3.40
C ILE A 26 3.89 9.74 -1.98
N TYR A 27 3.68 8.45 -1.70
CA TYR A 27 3.89 7.86 -0.38
C TYR A 27 4.88 6.69 -0.47
N LYS A 28 5.70 6.51 0.57
CA LYS A 28 6.60 5.36 0.71
C LYS A 28 6.78 4.95 2.17
N SER A 29 6.42 3.71 2.50
CA SER A 29 6.69 3.08 3.78
C SER A 29 8.17 2.70 3.91
N VAL A 30 8.75 3.00 5.07
CA VAL A 30 10.14 2.69 5.43
C VAL A 30 10.25 2.45 6.93
N GLN A 31 11.17 1.58 7.33
CA GLN A 31 11.57 1.45 8.73
C GLN A 31 12.74 2.37 9.04
N ILE A 32 12.68 3.05 10.17
CA ILE A 32 13.76 3.90 10.67
C ILE A 32 14.86 3.02 11.24
N LEU A 33 16.02 3.07 10.60
CA LEU A 33 17.22 2.36 11.04
C LEU A 33 18.41 3.32 10.99
N PRO A 34 19.33 3.23 11.96
CA PRO A 34 20.43 4.17 12.08
C PRO A 34 21.35 4.10 10.87
N LYS A 35 21.74 5.27 10.35
CA LYS A 35 22.66 5.42 9.19
C LYS A 35 22.22 4.66 7.93
N LYS A 36 20.93 4.30 7.81
CA LYS A 36 20.40 3.60 6.64
C LYS A 36 20.05 4.59 5.53
N LYS A 37 20.65 4.40 4.36
CA LYS A 37 20.30 5.16 3.15
C LYS A 37 18.94 4.72 2.62
N VAL A 38 18.01 5.66 2.50
CA VAL A 38 16.68 5.44 1.93
C VAL A 38 16.54 6.25 0.64
N ILE A 39 16.13 5.60 -0.45
CA ILE A 39 15.85 6.29 -1.71
C ILE A 39 14.37 6.69 -1.76
N PHE A 40 14.04 7.96 -1.95
CA PHE A 40 12.69 8.47 -2.12
C PHE A 40 12.67 9.55 -3.21
N GLU A 41 11.79 9.43 -4.20
CA GLU A 41 11.69 10.39 -5.32
C GLU A 41 13.05 10.73 -5.99
N LYS A 42 13.85 9.69 -6.28
CA LYS A 42 15.19 9.77 -6.89
C LYS A 42 16.27 10.45 -6.03
N GLN A 43 15.99 10.71 -4.76
CA GLN A 43 16.94 11.27 -3.81
C GLN A 43 17.23 10.26 -2.71
N TRP A 44 18.45 10.24 -2.20
CA TRP A 44 18.80 9.46 -1.05
C TRP A 44 18.73 10.34 0.21
N ILE A 45 18.17 9.80 1.28
CA ILE A 45 17.97 10.49 2.56
C ILE A 45 18.38 9.59 3.73
N PHE A 46 18.73 10.24 4.85
CA PHE A 46 18.97 9.64 6.14
C PHE A 46 17.87 10.07 7.13
N LEU A 47 17.34 9.11 7.89
CA LEU A 47 16.20 9.33 8.79
C LEU A 47 16.63 9.57 10.25
N ASP A 48 17.93 9.61 10.53
CA ASP A 48 18.47 9.80 11.88
C ASP A 48 17.93 11.08 12.54
N ASN A 49 17.81 12.17 11.77
CA ASN A 49 17.35 13.48 12.25
C ASN A 49 15.84 13.57 12.49
N VAL A 50 15.05 12.56 12.12
CA VAL A 50 13.59 12.57 12.35
C VAL A 50 13.20 11.95 13.69
N VAL A 51 14.11 11.20 14.32
CA VAL A 51 13.89 10.59 15.63
C VAL A 51 13.70 11.68 16.68
N GLY A 52 12.70 11.50 17.56
CA GLY A 52 12.30 12.48 18.58
C GLY A 52 11.36 13.58 18.07
N CYS A 53 11.21 13.75 16.75
CA CYS A 53 10.24 14.68 16.17
C CYS A 53 8.82 14.10 16.18
N LEU A 54 7.81 14.97 16.06
CA LEU A 54 6.42 14.56 15.95
C LEU A 54 6.08 14.03 14.56
N TYR A 55 5.19 13.04 14.49
CA TYR A 55 4.55 12.66 13.22
C TYR A 55 3.80 13.84 12.61
N GLY A 56 3.89 13.98 11.28
CA GLY A 56 3.32 15.11 10.54
C GLY A 56 4.31 16.24 10.28
N ASN A 57 5.46 16.26 10.96
CA ASN A 57 6.50 17.25 10.69
C ASN A 57 7.06 17.08 9.26
N THR A 58 7.40 18.23 8.67
CA THR A 58 7.97 18.33 7.33
C THR A 58 9.42 18.75 7.42
N PHE A 59 10.27 18.09 6.65
CA PHE A 59 11.70 18.26 6.65
C PHE A 59 12.18 18.70 5.27
N GLU A 60 13.12 19.62 5.24
CA GLU A 60 13.87 19.98 4.04
C GLU A 60 15.05 19.03 3.86
N ILE A 61 15.21 18.49 2.65
CA ILE A 61 16.30 17.58 2.30
C ILE A 61 17.50 18.42 1.87
N ARG A 62 18.58 18.37 2.66
CA ARG A 62 19.85 19.06 2.40
C ARG A 62 20.77 18.23 1.49
N SER A 63 21.79 18.90 0.95
CA SER A 63 22.93 18.24 0.28
C SER A 63 23.53 17.19 1.20
N GLY A 64 23.73 15.97 0.69
CA GLY A 64 24.17 14.85 1.51
C GLY A 64 23.04 14.11 2.24
N GLY A 65 21.77 14.28 1.83
CA GLY A 65 20.64 13.45 2.28
C GLY A 65 20.19 13.67 3.73
N GLY A 66 20.80 14.63 4.43
CA GLY A 66 20.39 15.02 5.78
C GLY A 66 19.04 15.74 5.78
N LEU A 67 18.23 15.50 6.82
CA LEU A 67 16.93 16.13 7.00
C LEU A 67 17.01 17.26 8.01
N GLN A 68 16.48 18.43 7.67
CA GLN A 68 16.33 19.55 8.59
C GLN A 68 14.84 19.84 8.80
N LEU A 69 14.41 19.91 10.06
CA LEU A 69 13.04 20.25 10.40
C LEU A 69 12.69 21.66 9.87
N GLN A 70 11.60 21.77 9.11
CA GLN A 70 11.03 23.08 8.79
C GLN A 70 10.25 23.57 10.01
N ASN A 71 10.70 24.68 10.58
CA ASN A 71 9.87 25.44 11.49
C ASN A 71 8.73 26.05 10.66
N THR A 72 7.50 25.74 11.02
CA THR A 72 6.28 26.42 10.55
C THR A 72 6.29 27.87 11.04
N LYS A 73 7.23 28.68 10.54
CA LYS A 73 7.01 30.12 10.48
C LYS A 73 5.96 30.30 9.41
N THR A 74 4.77 30.69 9.87
CA THR A 74 3.66 31.23 9.10
C THR A 74 4.20 31.80 7.81
N THR A 75 3.92 31.16 6.68
CA THR A 75 4.12 31.78 5.38
C THR A 75 3.25 33.01 5.41
N GLU A 76 3.83 34.16 5.74
CA GLU A 76 3.21 35.45 5.50
C GLU A 76 2.71 35.40 4.05
N SER A 77 1.41 35.57 3.89
CA SER A 77 0.82 35.84 2.60
C SER A 77 1.67 36.90 1.92
N PRO A 78 2.12 36.70 0.67
CA PRO A 78 2.82 37.77 -0.03
C PRO A 78 1.92 39.01 -0.02
N PRO A 79 2.51 40.21 0.16
CA PRO A 79 1.75 41.45 0.36
C PRO A 79 0.70 41.65 -0.74
N ASP A 80 -0.44 42.21 -0.35
CA ASP A 80 -1.71 42.44 -1.09
C ASP A 80 -1.61 43.26 -2.40
N SER A 81 -0.43 43.42 -2.97
CA SER A 81 -0.21 44.04 -4.28
C SER A 81 0.19 43.00 -5.33
N LYS A 82 -0.67 42.00 -5.58
CA LYS A 82 -0.49 41.09 -6.72
C LYS A 82 -0.86 41.81 -8.01
N VAL A 83 0.13 42.33 -8.74
CA VAL A 83 -0.08 42.79 -10.12
C VAL A 83 -0.40 41.57 -10.98
N ALA A 84 -1.64 41.49 -11.46
CA ALA A 84 -2.13 40.40 -12.31
C ALA A 84 -2.86 40.96 -13.54
N GLY A 85 -2.71 40.26 -14.67
CA GLY A 85 -3.45 40.54 -15.89
C GLY A 85 -4.88 40.01 -15.84
N THR A 86 -5.74 40.47 -16.75
CA THR A 86 -7.14 40.02 -16.86
C THR A 86 -7.32 38.89 -17.85
N ASP A 87 -6.51 38.84 -18.91
CA ASP A 87 -6.60 37.84 -19.95
C ASP A 87 -5.23 37.54 -20.58
N ASN A 88 -5.20 36.55 -21.48
CA ASN A 88 -4.00 36.08 -22.15
C ASN A 88 -3.86 36.58 -23.61
N ARG A 89 -4.63 37.58 -24.05
CA ARG A 89 -4.69 37.98 -25.47
C ARG A 89 -3.35 38.48 -26.02
N ASN A 90 -2.52 39.05 -25.15
CA ASN A 90 -1.20 39.61 -25.48
C ASN A 90 -0.04 38.72 -25.02
N ILE A 91 -0.31 37.52 -24.50
CA ILE A 91 0.73 36.57 -24.07
C ILE A 91 1.13 35.72 -25.29
N ILE A 92 2.36 35.87 -25.74
CA ILE A 92 2.93 35.14 -26.87
C ILE A 92 3.87 34.05 -26.33
N ASP A 93 3.75 32.83 -26.84
CA ASP A 93 4.69 31.73 -26.53
C ASP A 93 5.89 31.78 -27.49
N ASP A 94 6.87 32.61 -27.14
CA ASP A 94 8.10 32.82 -27.90
C ASP A 94 9.28 31.94 -27.42
N GLY A 95 9.05 31.10 -26.40
CA GLY A 95 10.08 30.31 -25.73
C GLY A 95 11.12 31.12 -24.93
N LYS A 96 11.00 32.44 -24.86
CA LYS A 96 11.97 33.37 -24.22
C LYS A 96 11.40 34.06 -22.98
N SER A 97 10.20 33.68 -22.56
CA SER A 97 9.51 34.20 -21.37
C SER A 97 10.26 33.99 -20.05
N GLN A 98 11.17 33.01 -19.95
CA GLN A 98 12.01 32.77 -18.77
C GLN A 98 13.45 33.14 -19.11
N LYS A 99 14.03 34.09 -18.36
CA LYS A 99 15.38 34.60 -18.62
C LYS A 99 16.49 33.69 -18.08
N LEU A 100 16.20 32.87 -17.07
CA LEU A 100 17.16 31.91 -16.52
C LEU A 100 17.25 30.66 -17.40
N THR A 101 18.47 30.26 -17.74
CA THR A 101 18.72 29.02 -18.49
C THR A 101 18.61 27.79 -17.60
N LYS A 102 18.60 26.60 -18.20
CA LYS A 102 18.62 25.33 -17.45
C LYS A 102 19.87 25.22 -16.57
N ASP A 103 21.03 25.60 -17.11
CA ASP A 103 22.31 25.50 -16.42
C ASP A 103 22.39 26.48 -15.23
N ASP A 104 21.80 27.67 -15.36
CA ASP A 104 21.69 28.61 -14.24
C ASP A 104 20.84 28.04 -13.10
N ILE A 105 19.74 27.36 -13.44
CA ILE A 105 18.88 26.69 -12.45
C ILE A 105 19.60 25.52 -11.78
N GLU A 106 20.45 24.80 -12.49
CA GLU A 106 21.29 23.74 -11.91
C GLU A 106 22.33 24.33 -10.95
N LYS A 107 23.01 25.42 -11.33
CA LYS A 107 23.92 26.15 -10.42
C LYS A 107 23.24 26.61 -9.14
N LEU A 108 22.01 27.12 -9.22
CA LEU A 108 21.24 27.52 -8.03
C LEU A 108 20.97 26.34 -7.09
N LYS A 109 20.77 25.14 -7.63
CA LYS A 109 20.61 23.92 -6.81
C LYS A 109 21.93 23.47 -6.20
N ASP A 110 23.01 23.53 -6.98
CA ASP A 110 24.35 23.12 -6.52
C ASP A 110 24.89 24.04 -5.43
N GLN A 111 24.55 25.33 -5.49
CA GLN A 111 24.80 26.32 -4.43
C GLN A 111 23.98 26.05 -3.15
N GLY A 112 23.03 25.11 -3.19
CA GLY A 112 22.21 24.75 -2.03
C GLY A 112 21.15 25.78 -1.67
N LEU A 113 20.71 26.64 -2.61
CA LEU A 113 19.60 27.55 -2.35
C LEU A 113 18.32 26.77 -2.03
N LYS A 114 17.49 27.37 -1.16
CA LYS A 114 16.22 26.76 -0.76
C LYS A 114 15.28 26.69 -1.95
N GLY A 115 14.45 25.64 -1.99
CA GLY A 115 13.46 25.47 -3.06
C GLY A 115 12.53 26.68 -3.23
N GLN A 116 12.21 27.37 -2.13
CA GLN A 116 11.39 28.59 -2.15
C GLN A 116 12.12 29.78 -2.83
N GLU A 117 13.42 29.95 -2.58
CA GLU A 117 14.23 31.02 -3.19
C GLU A 117 14.37 30.78 -4.70
N ILE A 118 14.55 29.53 -5.13
CA ILE A 118 14.57 29.16 -6.55
C ILE A 118 13.23 29.51 -7.22
N VAL A 119 12.10 29.24 -6.55
CA VAL A 119 10.78 29.60 -7.07
C VAL A 119 10.64 31.11 -7.21
N GLN A 120 11.11 31.87 -6.22
CA GLN A 120 11.06 33.33 -6.24
C GLN A 120 11.90 33.92 -7.38
N GLN A 121 13.14 33.47 -7.56
CA GLN A 121 13.98 33.90 -8.69
C GLN A 121 13.37 33.54 -10.05
N LEU A 122 12.70 32.39 -10.16
CA LEU A 122 11.98 31.99 -11.39
C LEU A 122 10.74 32.86 -11.68
N ILE A 123 10.16 33.48 -10.66
CA ILE A 123 9.05 34.44 -10.81
C ILE A 123 9.62 35.78 -11.27
N GLU A 124 10.65 36.29 -10.60
CA GLU A 124 11.30 37.58 -10.91
C GLU A 124 11.90 37.61 -12.32
N ASN A 125 12.42 36.47 -12.80
CA ASN A 125 13.00 36.34 -14.15
C ASN A 125 11.98 35.95 -15.23
N SER A 126 10.69 35.93 -14.92
CA SER A 126 9.63 35.63 -15.89
C SER A 126 9.00 36.92 -16.45
N ALA A 127 9.25 37.20 -17.73
CA ALA A 127 8.72 38.37 -18.41
C ALA A 127 7.18 38.40 -18.52
N THR A 128 6.53 37.23 -18.48
CA THR A 128 5.08 37.08 -18.64
C THR A 128 4.33 36.87 -17.33
N PHE A 129 5.00 36.79 -16.18
CA PHE A 129 4.34 36.43 -14.92
C PHE A 129 3.34 37.48 -14.44
N SER A 130 3.71 38.76 -14.47
CA SER A 130 2.80 39.88 -14.11
C SER A 130 1.58 39.99 -15.03
N ASN A 131 1.73 39.59 -16.30
CA ASN A 131 0.66 39.65 -17.30
C ASN A 131 -0.33 38.47 -17.19
N LYS A 132 0.00 37.45 -16.41
CA LYS A 132 -0.90 36.31 -16.16
C LYS A 132 -2.03 36.71 -15.23
N THR A 133 -3.16 36.05 -15.41
CA THR A 133 -4.26 36.10 -14.44
C THR A 133 -3.84 35.51 -13.09
N GLU A 134 -4.51 35.91 -12.02
CA GLU A 134 -4.24 35.40 -10.67
C GLU A 134 -4.23 33.86 -10.62
N TYR A 135 -5.25 33.22 -11.21
CA TYR A 135 -5.30 31.75 -11.29
C TYR A 135 -4.13 31.14 -12.06
N ALA A 136 -3.65 31.80 -13.11
CA ALA A 136 -2.50 31.35 -13.88
C ALA A 136 -1.18 31.57 -13.13
N GLN A 137 -1.06 32.65 -12.34
CA GLN A 137 0.06 32.89 -11.42
C GLN A 137 0.11 31.80 -10.35
N ASP A 138 -1.00 31.54 -9.66
CA ASP A 138 -1.09 30.50 -8.62
C ASP A 138 -0.80 29.10 -9.19
N LYS A 139 -1.34 28.78 -10.37
CA LYS A 139 -1.04 27.52 -11.09
C LYS A 139 0.45 27.42 -11.43
N TYR A 140 1.08 28.52 -11.86
CA TYR A 140 2.52 28.55 -12.13
C TYR A 140 3.33 28.33 -10.86
N ILE A 141 3.03 29.06 -9.78
CA ILE A 141 3.70 28.91 -8.47
C ILE A 141 3.56 27.48 -7.98
N LYS A 142 2.35 26.91 -7.96
CA LYS A 142 2.09 25.53 -7.53
C LYS A 142 2.90 24.51 -8.33
N LYS A 143 3.02 24.70 -9.65
CA LYS A 143 3.85 23.85 -10.54
C LYS A 143 5.34 23.96 -10.20
N LYS A 144 5.84 25.17 -9.92
CA LYS A 144 7.25 25.40 -9.57
C LYS A 144 7.56 24.87 -8.17
N LYS A 145 6.73 25.16 -7.18
CA LYS A 145 6.82 24.59 -5.81
C LYS A 145 6.89 23.07 -5.85
N LYS A 146 5.96 22.39 -6.55
CA LYS A 146 6.00 20.93 -6.71
C LYS A 146 7.31 20.38 -7.29
N LYS A 147 8.01 21.16 -8.13
CA LYS A 147 9.26 20.73 -8.78
C LYS A 147 10.51 21.03 -7.97
N TYR A 148 10.54 22.18 -7.27
CA TYR A 148 11.76 22.70 -6.63
C TYR A 148 11.71 22.64 -5.10
N GLU A 149 10.53 22.60 -4.47
CA GLU A 149 10.45 22.34 -3.03
C GLU A 149 10.92 20.91 -2.76
N ASN A 150 11.99 20.83 -1.98
CA ASN A 150 12.68 19.60 -1.67
C ASN A 150 12.33 19.14 -0.26
N THR A 151 11.04 18.98 0.00
CA THR A 151 10.51 18.66 1.32
C THR A 151 9.95 17.25 1.38
N VAL A 152 10.01 16.65 2.56
CA VAL A 152 9.42 15.35 2.88
C VAL A 152 8.67 15.45 4.20
N THR A 153 7.43 14.99 4.23
CA THR A 153 6.63 14.89 5.45
C THR A 153 6.69 13.46 5.96
N VAL A 154 6.96 13.28 7.25
CA VAL A 154 7.00 11.95 7.87
C VAL A 154 5.68 11.68 8.59
N LEU A 155 4.94 10.67 8.13
CA LEU A 155 3.61 10.35 8.63
C LEU A 155 3.60 9.04 9.40
N ARG A 156 2.70 8.94 10.38
CA ARG A 156 2.37 7.68 11.03
C ARG A 156 1.70 6.74 10.01
N PRO A 157 2.09 5.46 9.93
CA PRO A 157 1.34 4.47 9.16
C PRO A 157 -0.09 4.36 9.69
N THR A 158 -1.05 4.39 8.78
CA THR A 158 -2.47 4.12 9.06
C THR A 158 -3.04 3.37 7.88
N CYS A 159 -4.15 2.63 8.07
CA CYS A 159 -4.80 1.91 6.97
C CYS A 159 -5.10 2.84 5.78
N ARG A 160 -5.53 4.08 6.04
CA ARG A 160 -5.79 5.10 5.01
C ARG A 160 -4.52 5.46 4.23
N ILE A 161 -3.43 5.79 4.93
CA ILE A 161 -2.18 6.22 4.28
C ILE A 161 -1.55 5.07 3.50
N LEU A 162 -1.52 3.87 4.08
CA LEU A 162 -0.97 2.68 3.42
C LEU A 162 -1.82 2.25 2.21
N ALA A 163 -3.14 2.35 2.28
CA ALA A 163 -3.99 2.07 1.14
C ALA A 163 -3.79 3.09 0.00
N MET A 164 -3.67 4.38 0.31
CA MET A 164 -3.30 5.40 -0.69
C MET A 164 -1.92 5.12 -1.29
N MET A 165 -0.95 4.73 -0.47
CA MET A 165 0.41 4.37 -0.90
C MET A 165 0.40 3.19 -1.88
N TYR A 166 -0.19 2.06 -1.50
CA TYR A 166 -0.22 0.88 -2.37
C TYR A 166 -1.00 1.16 -3.65
N HIS A 167 -2.13 1.85 -3.58
CA HIS A 167 -2.90 2.18 -4.78
C HIS A 167 -2.14 3.12 -5.74
N GLY A 168 -1.44 4.13 -5.20
CA GLY A 168 -0.67 5.08 -6.02
C GLY A 168 0.63 4.50 -6.58
N ARG A 169 1.27 3.56 -5.89
CA ARG A 169 2.61 3.05 -6.24
C ARG A 169 2.59 1.65 -6.86
N GLU A 170 1.83 0.73 -6.28
CA GLU A 170 1.85 -0.69 -6.65
C GLU A 170 0.42 -1.29 -6.62
N PRO A 171 -0.56 -0.74 -7.37
CA PRO A 171 -1.95 -1.14 -7.26
C PRO A 171 -2.18 -2.63 -7.61
N GLY A 172 -1.34 -3.21 -8.48
CA GLY A 172 -1.39 -4.62 -8.83
C GLY A 172 -1.14 -5.56 -7.64
N LYS A 173 -0.35 -5.15 -6.64
CA LYS A 173 -0.07 -5.96 -5.43
C LYS A 173 -1.28 -6.06 -4.50
N ILE A 174 -2.25 -5.17 -4.65
CA ILE A 174 -3.45 -5.11 -3.82
C ILE A 174 -4.72 -5.35 -4.64
N CYS A 175 -4.61 -6.06 -5.76
CA CYS A 175 -5.74 -6.35 -6.65
C CYS A 175 -6.50 -5.08 -7.08
N HIS A 176 -5.79 -3.96 -7.24
CA HIS A 176 -6.35 -2.62 -7.52
C HIS A 176 -7.36 -2.11 -6.47
N LEU A 177 -7.28 -2.61 -5.23
CA LEU A 177 -8.14 -2.17 -4.14
C LEU A 177 -7.89 -0.68 -3.83
N ARG A 178 -8.94 0.13 -3.89
CA ARG A 178 -8.86 1.53 -3.51
C ARG A 178 -9.10 1.71 -2.01
N TYR A 179 -8.60 2.82 -1.47
CA TYR A 179 -8.73 3.15 -0.06
C TYR A 179 -10.19 3.35 0.39
N ASP A 180 -11.05 3.92 -0.47
CA ASP A 180 -12.48 4.08 -0.20
C ASP A 180 -13.21 2.73 -0.15
N THR A 181 -12.89 1.83 -1.09
CA THR A 181 -13.43 0.46 -1.09
C THR A 181 -12.98 -0.31 0.15
N LEU A 182 -11.71 -0.19 0.54
CA LEU A 182 -11.20 -0.79 1.78
C LEU A 182 -11.98 -0.27 3.01
N ALA A 183 -12.23 1.03 3.10
CA ALA A 183 -13.01 1.62 4.19
C ALA A 183 -14.44 1.04 4.24
N GLN A 184 -15.07 0.87 3.08
CA GLN A 184 -16.39 0.26 2.99
C GLN A 184 -16.35 -1.22 3.38
N MET A 185 -15.34 -1.98 2.95
CA MET A 185 -15.18 -3.40 3.34
C MET A 185 -15.07 -3.56 4.85
N LEU A 186 -14.24 -2.75 5.52
CA LEU A 186 -14.08 -2.79 6.98
C LEU A 186 -15.39 -2.44 7.71
N THR A 187 -16.17 -1.52 7.15
CA THR A 187 -17.45 -1.08 7.71
C THR A 187 -18.54 -2.14 7.52
N LEU A 188 -18.70 -2.69 6.31
CA LEU A 188 -19.69 -3.72 6.01
C LEU A 188 -19.41 -5.05 6.71
N ALA A 189 -18.13 -5.43 6.83
CA ALA A 189 -17.72 -6.58 7.64
C ALA A 189 -17.92 -6.34 9.15
N ASN A 190 -18.26 -5.11 9.54
CA ASN A 190 -18.44 -4.68 10.92
C ASN A 190 -17.19 -4.98 11.77
N ILE A 191 -16.00 -4.63 11.29
CA ILE A 191 -14.74 -4.89 12.00
C ILE A 191 -14.62 -3.95 13.21
N HIS A 192 -14.47 -4.54 14.40
CA HIS A 192 -14.23 -3.86 15.68
C HIS A 192 -13.49 -4.78 16.66
N ALA A 193 -12.98 -4.22 17.77
CA ALA A 193 -12.33 -4.96 18.85
C ALA A 193 -13.15 -6.19 19.32
N ASN A 194 -12.49 -7.26 19.74
CA ASN A 194 -13.12 -8.53 20.16
C ASN A 194 -13.84 -9.30 19.03
N SER A 195 -13.62 -8.93 17.77
CA SER A 195 -14.10 -9.70 16.63
C SER A 195 -13.34 -11.01 16.47
N LYS A 196 -14.03 -12.05 15.95
CA LYS A 196 -13.41 -13.26 15.41
C LYS A 196 -13.51 -13.22 13.90
N VAL A 197 -12.42 -12.92 13.21
CA VAL A 197 -12.39 -12.64 11.78
C VAL A 197 -11.63 -13.74 11.06
N LEU A 198 -12.25 -14.31 10.03
CA LEU A 198 -11.58 -15.13 9.04
C LEU A 198 -11.23 -14.23 7.84
N VAL A 199 -9.96 -14.16 7.47
CA VAL A 199 -9.51 -13.36 6.33
C VAL A 199 -8.77 -14.24 5.33
N PHE A 200 -9.16 -14.15 4.06
CA PHE A 200 -8.41 -14.70 2.95
C PHE A 200 -8.04 -13.56 2.01
N GLU A 201 -6.75 -13.22 1.96
CA GLU A 201 -6.28 -12.14 1.11
C GLU A 201 -5.02 -12.47 0.32
N THR A 202 -4.85 -11.77 -0.80
CA THR A 202 -3.57 -11.68 -1.52
C THR A 202 -3.21 -10.23 -1.80
N CYS A 203 -3.58 -9.31 -0.91
CA CYS A 203 -3.33 -7.87 -1.06
C CYS A 203 -2.09 -7.42 -0.27
N ALA A 204 -1.02 -8.21 -0.34
CA ALA A 204 0.26 -7.98 0.32
C ALA A 204 0.21 -7.80 1.86
N GLY A 205 -0.88 -8.15 2.54
CA GLY A 205 -1.05 -7.89 3.97
C GLY A 205 -1.81 -6.60 4.31
N LEU A 206 -2.23 -5.82 3.30
CA LEU A 206 -2.91 -4.54 3.53
C LEU A 206 -4.29 -4.72 4.17
N VAL A 207 -5.06 -5.72 3.72
CA VAL A 207 -6.41 -5.95 4.26
C VAL A 207 -6.32 -6.52 5.67
N LEU A 208 -5.42 -7.47 5.91
CA LEU A 208 -5.14 -8.00 7.25
C LEU A 208 -4.68 -6.89 8.20
N GLY A 209 -3.71 -6.08 7.80
CA GLY A 209 -3.21 -4.98 8.64
C GLY A 209 -4.32 -3.97 8.97
N SER A 210 -5.20 -3.67 8.02
CA SER A 210 -6.34 -2.78 8.27
C SER A 210 -7.38 -3.38 9.23
N ILE A 211 -7.58 -4.70 9.19
CA ILE A 211 -8.42 -5.42 10.17
C ILE A 211 -7.77 -5.36 11.56
N MET A 212 -6.46 -5.63 11.65
CA MET A 212 -5.70 -5.59 12.90
C MET A 212 -5.71 -4.19 13.52
N GLU A 213 -5.51 -3.13 12.74
CA GLU A 213 -5.60 -1.73 13.19
C GLU A 213 -6.98 -1.46 13.83
N ARG A 214 -8.06 -1.86 13.16
CA ARG A 214 -9.44 -1.67 13.64
C ARG A 214 -9.81 -2.52 14.86
N MET A 215 -9.15 -3.66 15.04
CA MET A 215 -9.35 -4.54 16.19
C MET A 215 -8.51 -4.12 17.40
N GLY A 216 -7.44 -3.34 17.19
CA GLY A 216 -6.61 -2.79 18.26
C GLY A 216 -5.98 -3.86 19.15
N GLY A 217 -5.64 -5.03 18.60
CA GLY A 217 -5.07 -6.15 19.37
C GLY A 217 -6.07 -6.95 20.21
N HIS A 218 -7.38 -6.78 19.99
CA HIS A 218 -8.42 -7.50 20.74
C HIS A 218 -9.22 -8.44 19.83
N GLY A 219 -9.42 -9.69 20.27
CA GLY A 219 -10.18 -10.71 19.55
C GLY A 219 -9.28 -11.75 18.89
N THR A 220 -9.67 -12.21 17.71
CA THR A 220 -8.93 -13.27 16.98
C THR A 220 -9.04 -13.04 15.48
N VAL A 221 -7.91 -13.06 14.79
CA VAL A 221 -7.84 -13.02 13.32
C VAL A 221 -7.20 -14.30 12.83
N VAL A 222 -7.86 -14.99 11.90
CA VAL A 222 -7.34 -16.19 11.24
C VAL A 222 -7.07 -15.82 9.79
N GLN A 223 -5.80 -15.76 9.42
CA GLN A 223 -5.37 -15.56 8.05
C GLN A 223 -5.26 -16.90 7.34
N MET A 224 -6.16 -17.13 6.39
CA MET A 224 -5.99 -18.20 5.43
C MET A 224 -5.10 -17.74 4.28
N PHE A 225 -4.13 -18.56 3.92
CA PHE A 225 -3.17 -18.24 2.86
C PHE A 225 -3.04 -19.40 1.85
N PRO A 226 -2.77 -19.09 0.58
CA PRO A 226 -2.39 -20.07 -0.43
C PRO A 226 -0.87 -20.23 -0.50
N GLY A 227 -0.39 -21.37 -1.01
CA GLY A 227 1.03 -21.64 -1.21
C GLY A 227 1.80 -21.85 0.11
N GLY A 228 3.11 -21.65 0.08
CA GLY A 228 4.03 -21.97 1.19
C GLY A 228 4.05 -21.00 2.38
N GLY A 229 3.27 -19.91 2.36
CA GLY A 229 3.21 -18.98 3.49
C GLY A 229 2.39 -17.70 3.25
N PRO A 230 1.96 -17.02 4.33
CA PRO A 230 1.23 -15.76 4.22
C PRO A 230 2.15 -14.59 3.82
N VAL A 231 1.66 -13.71 2.94
CA VAL A 231 2.36 -12.47 2.57
C VAL A 231 1.97 -11.34 3.53
N ARG A 232 2.95 -10.73 4.22
CA ARG A 232 2.72 -9.75 5.30
C ARG A 232 3.50 -8.43 5.20
N ALA A 233 4.13 -8.13 4.06
CA ALA A 233 4.89 -6.88 3.87
C ALA A 233 4.06 -5.60 4.17
N GLY A 234 2.75 -5.64 3.89
CA GLY A 234 1.80 -4.59 4.23
C GLY A 234 1.54 -4.50 5.74
N VAL A 235 1.45 -5.62 6.46
CA VAL A 235 1.28 -5.68 7.92
C VAL A 235 2.51 -5.11 8.62
N GLU A 236 3.70 -5.48 8.18
CA GLU A 236 4.97 -4.94 8.70
C GLU A 236 4.99 -3.40 8.63
N SER A 237 4.47 -2.83 7.53
CA SER A 237 4.39 -1.38 7.34
C SER A 237 3.49 -0.65 8.35
N PHE A 238 2.57 -1.34 9.04
CA PHE A 238 1.78 -0.73 10.12
C PHE A 238 2.59 -0.57 11.42
N GLY A 239 3.67 -1.33 11.61
CA GLY A 239 4.48 -1.28 12.83
C GLY A 239 3.69 -1.68 14.09
N PHE A 240 2.89 -2.75 14.02
CA PHE A 240 2.08 -3.17 15.17
C PHE A 240 2.94 -3.65 16.36
N PRO A 241 2.52 -3.38 17.61
CA PRO A 241 3.17 -3.97 18.78
C PRO A 241 3.03 -5.50 18.80
N ALA A 242 3.98 -6.19 19.43
CA ALA A 242 4.02 -7.66 19.50
C ALA A 242 2.69 -8.31 19.96
N ARG A 243 1.98 -7.69 20.92
CA ARG A 243 0.68 -8.17 21.41
C ARG A 243 -0.39 -8.34 20.31
N PHE A 244 -0.30 -7.61 19.20
CA PHE A 244 -1.26 -7.76 18.10
C PHE A 244 -1.08 -9.12 17.41
N HIS A 245 0.14 -9.64 17.37
CA HIS A 245 0.48 -10.91 16.74
C HIS A 245 -0.01 -12.12 17.55
N GLU A 246 -0.20 -11.98 18.87
CA GLU A 246 -0.79 -13.03 19.72
C GLU A 246 -2.23 -13.37 19.30
N THR A 247 -2.95 -12.39 18.75
CA THR A 247 -4.33 -12.56 18.24
C THR A 247 -4.40 -13.05 16.80
N LEU A 248 -3.26 -13.13 16.11
CA LEU A 248 -3.16 -13.52 14.71
C LEU A 248 -2.77 -15.00 14.61
N HIS A 249 -3.62 -15.78 13.95
CA HIS A 249 -3.35 -17.16 13.60
C HIS A 249 -3.34 -17.33 12.10
N GLU A 250 -2.58 -18.31 11.62
CA GLU A 250 -2.50 -18.62 10.20
C GLU A 250 -2.92 -20.06 9.92
N PHE A 251 -3.49 -20.28 8.75
CA PHE A 251 -3.93 -21.60 8.32
C PHE A 251 -3.79 -21.76 6.80
N PRO A 252 -3.06 -22.77 6.29
CA PRO A 252 -2.94 -22.99 4.86
C PRO A 252 -4.27 -23.47 4.27
N ILE A 253 -4.76 -22.78 3.23
CA ILE A 253 -6.09 -23.06 2.65
C ILE A 253 -6.16 -24.46 2.00
N CYS A 254 -5.03 -25.03 1.57
CA CYS A 254 -4.98 -26.38 0.99
C CYS A 254 -5.36 -27.48 2.00
N HIS A 255 -5.14 -27.25 3.30
CA HIS A 255 -5.45 -28.23 4.35
C HIS A 255 -6.92 -28.20 4.80
N LEU A 256 -7.74 -27.38 4.17
CA LEU A 256 -9.15 -27.23 4.52
C LEU A 256 -9.97 -28.51 4.26
N ASN A 257 -9.61 -29.31 3.25
CA ASN A 257 -10.24 -30.61 2.99
C ASN A 257 -9.90 -31.62 4.09
N ALA A 258 -8.63 -31.71 4.48
CA ALA A 258 -8.18 -32.58 5.56
C ALA A 258 -8.81 -32.18 6.90
N LEU A 259 -8.98 -30.87 7.13
CA LEU A 259 -9.66 -30.33 8.29
C LEU A 259 -11.14 -30.76 8.34
N GLU A 260 -11.86 -30.65 7.22
CA GLU A 260 -13.26 -31.07 7.13
C GLU A 260 -13.41 -32.60 7.30
N ALA A 261 -12.45 -33.38 6.80
CA ALA A 261 -12.43 -34.84 6.93
C ALA A 261 -12.00 -35.31 8.33
N GLY A 262 -11.55 -34.41 9.21
CA GLY A 262 -11.01 -34.76 10.52
C GLY A 262 -9.68 -35.54 10.44
N THR A 263 -9.02 -35.55 9.29
CA THR A 263 -7.79 -36.31 8.99
C THR A 263 -6.55 -35.41 9.03
N LEU A 264 -6.65 -34.25 9.69
CA LEU A 264 -5.56 -33.29 9.72
C LEU A 264 -4.51 -33.73 10.72
N ASP A 265 -3.47 -34.38 10.21
CA ASP A 265 -2.28 -34.73 11.00
C ASP A 265 -1.49 -33.46 11.28
N THR A 266 -1.57 -32.97 12.52
CA THR A 266 -0.84 -31.79 13.00
C THR A 266 0.69 -32.00 13.11
N PHE A 267 1.20 -33.13 12.64
CA PHE A 267 2.60 -33.55 12.76
C PHE A 267 3.28 -33.91 11.42
N ALA A 268 2.59 -33.82 10.28
CA ALA A 268 3.17 -34.18 8.99
C ALA A 268 3.88 -32.98 8.32
N LYS A 269 5.15 -33.17 7.94
CA LYS A 269 5.93 -32.27 7.07
C LYS A 269 5.27 -32.17 5.69
N ASP A 270 5.22 -30.96 5.13
CA ASP A 270 4.96 -30.78 3.70
C ASP A 270 6.01 -31.54 2.86
N PRO A 271 5.62 -32.39 1.89
CA PRO A 271 6.56 -33.06 1.00
C PRO A 271 6.85 -32.28 -0.30
N ASP A 272 6.23 -31.11 -0.53
CA ASP A 272 6.27 -30.44 -1.84
C ASP A 272 7.18 -29.20 -1.88
N ALA A 273 8.45 -29.41 -1.53
CA ALA A 273 9.53 -28.46 -1.77
C ALA A 273 10.75 -29.22 -2.30
N GLY A 274 10.59 -29.88 -3.44
CA GLY A 274 11.64 -30.75 -3.95
C GLY A 274 11.39 -31.35 -5.33
N GLU A 275 11.13 -30.53 -6.34
CA GLU A 275 11.39 -30.93 -7.73
C GLU A 275 12.34 -29.91 -8.37
N LYS A 276 13.65 -30.15 -8.16
CA LYS A 276 14.65 -29.89 -9.18
C LYS A 276 14.96 -31.25 -9.78
N GLU A 277 14.53 -31.46 -11.02
CA GLU A 277 15.01 -32.56 -11.84
C GLU A 277 16.54 -32.51 -11.92
N SER A 278 17.16 -33.63 -11.57
CA SER A 278 18.56 -33.91 -11.83
C SER A 278 18.67 -35.35 -12.31
N ASN A 279 19.60 -35.54 -13.27
CA ASN A 279 20.18 -36.78 -13.83
C ASN A 279 19.51 -37.34 -15.10
N MET A 280 20.24 -37.77 -16.14
CA MET A 280 21.67 -38.07 -16.32
C MET A 280 22.06 -38.14 -17.83
N THR A 281 23.26 -37.68 -18.15
CA THR A 281 24.28 -38.10 -19.17
C THR A 281 23.92 -38.91 -20.43
N ALA A 282 24.48 -38.48 -21.58
CA ALA A 282 25.19 -39.33 -22.54
C ALA A 282 26.38 -38.57 -23.17
N GLU A 283 27.47 -39.29 -23.38
CA GLU A 283 28.81 -38.87 -23.81
C GLU A 283 28.86 -38.49 -25.30
N GLU A 284 29.80 -37.62 -25.69
CA GLU A 284 30.68 -37.82 -26.86
C GLU A 284 31.80 -36.75 -26.90
N GLU A 285 32.95 -37.19 -27.41
CA GLU A 285 34.30 -36.62 -27.32
C GLU A 285 34.53 -35.37 -28.19
N GLU A 286 35.56 -34.58 -27.85
CA GLU A 286 36.76 -34.31 -28.69
C GLU A 286 37.36 -32.88 -28.55
N VAL A 287 38.66 -32.89 -28.19
CA VAL A 287 39.79 -32.08 -28.71
C VAL A 287 40.07 -30.67 -28.14
N LEU A 288 41.19 -30.62 -27.39
CA LEU A 288 42.11 -29.46 -27.23
C LEU A 288 43.09 -29.40 -28.42
N PRO A 289 43.64 -28.23 -28.79
CA PRO A 289 44.99 -27.85 -28.28
C PRO A 289 45.11 -26.32 -28.07
N GLY A 290 46.05 -25.71 -27.34
CA GLY A 290 47.28 -26.11 -26.67
C GLY A 290 48.15 -24.84 -26.45
N ALA A 291 49.21 -24.98 -25.63
CA ALA A 291 50.40 -24.12 -25.46
C ALA A 291 50.49 -23.14 -24.24
N ASP A 292 51.19 -23.63 -23.21
CA ASP A 292 52.03 -22.93 -22.21
C ASP A 292 53.35 -22.37 -22.86
N PRO A 293 54.31 -21.64 -22.19
CA PRO A 293 54.57 -21.58 -20.73
C PRO A 293 55.11 -20.25 -20.09
N GLN A 294 54.98 -20.21 -18.75
CA GLN A 294 55.91 -19.73 -17.68
C GLN A 294 56.48 -18.29 -17.56
N GLY A 295 56.41 -17.78 -16.32
CA GLY A 295 57.52 -17.05 -15.66
C GLY A 295 57.18 -15.97 -14.62
N ASP A 296 57.27 -16.32 -13.31
CA ASP A 296 57.57 -15.51 -12.07
C ASP A 296 56.83 -14.18 -11.78
N SER A 297 56.42 -13.77 -10.56
CA SER A 297 56.69 -14.10 -9.14
C SER A 297 55.60 -13.40 -8.25
N PRO A 298 55.53 -13.59 -6.91
CA PRO A 298 54.32 -13.35 -6.09
C PRO A 298 54.34 -12.06 -5.24
N GLU A 299 53.16 -11.48 -4.95
CA GLU A 299 52.96 -10.56 -3.82
C GLU A 299 51.66 -10.86 -3.05
N GLU A 300 51.78 -10.81 -1.73
CA GLU A 300 50.89 -11.35 -0.71
C GLU A 300 49.57 -10.58 -0.53
N GLN A 301 48.44 -11.28 -0.52
CA GLN A 301 47.23 -10.83 0.17
C GLN A 301 46.87 -11.83 1.27
N ARG A 302 47.09 -11.39 2.50
CA ARG A 302 46.70 -12.01 3.77
C ARG A 302 45.19 -12.25 3.80
N MET A 303 44.80 -13.47 3.44
CA MET A 303 43.43 -13.97 3.52
C MET A 303 43.18 -14.46 4.96
N GLU A 304 42.29 -13.79 5.68
CA GLU A 304 41.84 -14.27 6.99
C GLU A 304 40.96 -15.51 6.77
N THR A 305 41.46 -16.65 7.24
CA THR A 305 40.79 -17.94 7.19
C THR A 305 39.63 -17.95 8.20
N VAL A 306 38.42 -17.71 7.71
CA VAL A 306 37.20 -18.01 8.48
C VAL A 306 37.13 -19.52 8.64
N SER A 307 37.29 -19.99 9.88
CA SER A 307 37.32 -21.41 10.24
C SER A 307 36.00 -22.09 9.85
N ALA A 308 36.06 -23.37 9.47
CA ALA A 308 34.88 -24.15 9.09
C ALA A 308 33.86 -24.27 10.24
N ASP A 309 34.32 -24.12 11.49
CA ASP A 309 33.49 -24.22 12.69
C ASP A 309 32.53 -23.03 12.87
N ASP A 310 32.92 -21.81 12.47
CA ASP A 310 32.07 -20.63 12.55
C ASP A 310 30.88 -20.69 11.59
N LYS A 311 31.09 -21.26 10.39
CA LYS A 311 30.01 -21.44 9.40
C LYS A 311 28.98 -22.48 9.84
N VAL A 312 29.42 -23.52 10.56
CA VAL A 312 28.54 -24.57 11.10
C VAL A 312 27.71 -24.03 12.27
N GLN A 313 28.28 -23.19 13.13
CA GLN A 313 27.53 -22.54 14.21
C GLN A 313 26.49 -21.54 13.70
N ASP A 314 26.80 -20.78 12.65
CA ASP A 314 25.88 -19.79 12.08
C ASP A 314 24.72 -20.44 11.31
N GLN A 315 24.98 -21.57 10.64
CA GLN A 315 23.93 -22.42 10.06
C GLN A 315 23.05 -23.07 11.13
N LYS A 316 23.63 -23.60 12.21
CA LYS A 316 22.86 -24.15 13.34
C LYS A 316 21.97 -23.10 14.00
N LYS A 317 22.47 -21.88 14.22
CA LYS A 317 21.67 -20.77 14.76
C LYS A 317 20.52 -20.38 13.84
N ARG A 318 20.75 -20.29 12.52
CA ARG A 318 19.69 -20.03 11.52
C ARG A 318 18.66 -21.16 11.43
N GLU A 319 19.08 -22.41 11.52
CA GLU A 319 18.17 -23.55 11.53
C GLU A 319 17.38 -23.65 12.84
N GLU A 320 17.98 -23.27 13.95
CA GLU A 320 17.34 -23.25 15.27
C GLU A 320 16.38 -22.05 15.40
N GLU A 321 16.69 -20.91 14.79
CA GLU A 321 15.81 -19.76 14.63
C GLU A 321 14.63 -20.10 13.71
N LYS A 322 14.86 -20.75 12.55
CA LYS A 322 13.80 -21.31 11.71
C LYS A 322 12.96 -22.36 12.42
N ARG A 323 13.57 -23.19 13.29
CA ARG A 323 12.84 -24.16 14.13
C ARG A 323 12.02 -23.48 15.22
N ARG A 324 12.48 -22.35 15.75
CA ARG A 324 11.74 -21.53 16.72
C ARG A 324 10.58 -20.80 16.02
N GLU A 325 10.80 -20.23 14.85
CA GLU A 325 9.75 -19.67 14.00
C GLU A 325 8.71 -20.73 13.65
N ALA A 326 9.11 -21.92 13.19
CA ALA A 326 8.20 -23.02 12.89
C ALA A 326 7.45 -23.56 14.13
N LYS A 327 8.08 -23.55 15.32
CA LYS A 327 7.44 -23.92 16.60
C LYS A 327 6.51 -22.84 17.16
N VAL A 328 6.72 -21.58 16.81
CA VAL A 328 5.86 -20.45 17.21
C VAL A 328 4.67 -20.29 16.24
N VAL A 329 4.81 -20.75 15.00
CA VAL A 329 3.79 -20.66 13.93
C VAL A 329 2.64 -21.68 14.06
N THR A 330 2.76 -22.68 14.92
CA THR A 330 1.66 -23.63 15.21
C THR A 330 1.16 -23.42 16.63
N PRO A 331 0.04 -22.69 16.86
CA PRO A 331 -0.64 -22.81 18.14
C PRO A 331 -1.09 -24.26 18.33
N PRO A 332 -1.32 -24.73 19.57
CA PRO A 332 -1.97 -26.01 19.79
C PRO A 332 -3.35 -25.95 19.15
N LEU A 333 -3.47 -26.49 17.94
CA LEU A 333 -4.73 -26.83 17.29
C LEU A 333 -5.32 -27.97 18.13
N CYS A 334 -5.97 -27.56 19.22
CA CYS A 334 -6.62 -28.45 20.17
C CYS A 334 -7.60 -29.35 19.40
N GLY A 335 -7.53 -30.64 19.72
CA GLY A 335 -8.08 -31.73 18.93
C GLY A 335 -9.56 -31.60 18.58
N SER A 336 -9.89 -32.23 17.46
CA SER A 336 -11.20 -32.83 17.13
C SER A 336 -12.44 -31.94 17.01
N ARG A 337 -12.44 -30.66 17.40
CA ARG A 337 -13.51 -29.69 17.04
C ARG A 337 -12.95 -28.28 16.91
N LEU A 338 -12.35 -27.98 15.77
CA LEU A 338 -12.05 -26.62 15.39
C LEU A 338 -13.37 -25.88 15.11
N CYS A 339 -14.04 -25.39 16.15
CA CYS A 339 -15.07 -24.36 16.04
C CYS A 339 -14.36 -23.06 15.63
N PHE A 340 -13.93 -23.00 14.36
CA PHE A 340 -13.88 -21.75 13.62
C PHE A 340 -15.32 -21.25 13.50
N CYS A 341 -15.96 -20.93 14.61
CA CYS A 341 -17.20 -20.20 14.63
C CYS A 341 -16.80 -18.73 14.47
N THR A 342 -16.22 -18.44 13.30
CA THR A 342 -15.81 -17.08 12.96
C THR A 342 -17.09 -16.26 12.82
N ARG A 343 -17.00 -15.00 13.24
CA ARG A 343 -18.16 -14.10 13.26
C ARG A 343 -18.16 -13.17 12.05
N ARG A 344 -17.11 -13.18 11.25
CA ARG A 344 -16.88 -12.27 10.12
C ARG A 344 -15.96 -12.95 9.12
N LEU A 345 -16.26 -12.83 7.84
CA LEU A 345 -15.44 -13.33 6.75
C LEU A 345 -15.08 -12.19 5.79
N VAL A 346 -13.80 -12.02 5.50
CA VAL A 346 -13.31 -11.02 4.54
C VAL A 346 -12.47 -11.73 3.48
N ILE A 347 -12.84 -11.57 2.22
CA ILE A 347 -12.15 -12.15 1.06
C ILE A 347 -11.68 -11.02 0.15
N ALA A 348 -10.38 -10.94 -0.12
CA ALA A 348 -9.80 -9.96 -1.03
C ALA A 348 -8.56 -10.54 -1.72
N SER A 349 -8.78 -11.23 -2.83
CA SER A 349 -7.73 -12.00 -3.47
C SER A 349 -7.76 -11.92 -4.99
N ARG A 350 -6.67 -12.34 -5.63
CA ARG A 350 -6.56 -12.55 -7.07
C ARG A 350 -7.27 -13.82 -7.57
N PHE A 351 -7.68 -14.71 -6.66
CA PHE A 351 -8.38 -15.94 -7.01
C PHE A 351 -9.85 -15.66 -7.33
N HIS A 352 -10.46 -16.54 -8.12
CA HIS A 352 -11.90 -16.48 -8.34
C HIS A 352 -12.63 -16.66 -6.99
N PRO A 353 -13.44 -15.70 -6.54
CA PRO A 353 -13.94 -15.67 -5.17
C PRO A 353 -15.07 -16.67 -4.91
N CYS A 354 -15.78 -17.15 -5.93
CA CYS A 354 -16.90 -18.09 -5.75
C CYS A 354 -16.50 -19.40 -5.04
N PRO A 355 -15.52 -20.20 -5.53
CA PRO A 355 -15.10 -21.42 -4.86
C PRO A 355 -14.56 -21.14 -3.44
N VAL A 356 -13.80 -20.06 -3.27
CA VAL A 356 -13.28 -19.66 -1.96
C VAL A 356 -14.42 -19.36 -1.00
N LEU A 357 -15.37 -18.51 -1.39
CA LEU A 357 -16.50 -18.13 -0.57
C LEU A 357 -17.33 -19.35 -0.15
N LEU A 358 -17.70 -20.21 -1.10
CA LEU A 358 -18.52 -21.39 -0.82
C LEU A 358 -17.86 -22.35 0.17
N ARG A 359 -16.53 -22.48 0.14
CA ARG A 359 -15.77 -23.28 1.12
C ARG A 359 -15.70 -22.58 2.47
N LEU A 360 -15.42 -21.27 2.49
CA LEU A 360 -15.20 -20.54 3.73
C LEU A 360 -16.49 -20.18 4.49
N LEU A 361 -17.63 -20.10 3.81
CA LEU A 361 -18.94 -19.82 4.42
C LEU A 361 -19.33 -20.85 5.48
N ARG A 362 -18.84 -22.09 5.38
CA ARG A 362 -19.12 -23.16 6.35
C ARG A 362 -18.57 -22.87 7.74
N PHE A 363 -17.55 -22.01 7.83
CA PHE A 363 -16.94 -21.55 9.08
C PHE A 363 -17.53 -20.22 9.58
N LEU A 364 -18.56 -19.70 8.91
CA LEU A 364 -19.24 -18.48 9.33
C LEU A 364 -20.48 -18.83 10.14
N SER A 365 -20.61 -18.25 11.34
CA SER A 365 -21.82 -18.44 12.15
C SER A 365 -23.04 -17.77 11.48
N PRO A 366 -24.28 -18.26 11.71
CA PRO A 366 -25.49 -17.59 11.21
C PRO A 366 -25.59 -16.13 11.67
N SER A 367 -26.27 -15.29 10.87
CA SER A 367 -26.48 -13.86 11.15
C SER A 367 -25.18 -13.03 11.26
N ARG A 368 -24.13 -13.44 10.53
CA ARG A 368 -22.83 -12.76 10.53
C ARG A 368 -22.50 -12.18 9.16
N PRO A 369 -21.87 -10.99 9.11
CA PRO A 369 -21.53 -10.36 7.86
C PRO A 369 -20.32 -11.05 7.21
N PHE A 370 -20.30 -11.02 5.88
CA PHE A 370 -19.12 -11.34 5.11
C PHE A 370 -18.98 -10.37 3.95
N VAL A 371 -17.73 -10.12 3.54
CA VAL A 371 -17.41 -9.18 2.48
C VAL A 371 -16.46 -9.83 1.50
N VAL A 372 -16.78 -9.70 0.21
CA VAL A 372 -15.99 -10.23 -0.89
C VAL A 372 -15.61 -9.09 -1.82
N TYR A 373 -14.31 -8.90 -1.97
CA TYR A 373 -13.73 -8.00 -2.94
C TYR A 373 -13.33 -8.76 -4.21
N SER A 374 -13.65 -8.18 -5.37
CA SER A 374 -13.23 -8.62 -6.69
C SER A 374 -12.91 -7.39 -7.52
N GLN A 375 -11.84 -7.47 -8.31
CA GLN A 375 -11.50 -6.43 -9.29
C GLN A 375 -12.49 -6.42 -10.47
N TYR A 376 -13.08 -7.56 -10.79
CA TYR A 376 -13.91 -7.77 -11.98
C TYR A 376 -15.41 -7.89 -11.64
N LEU A 377 -16.25 -7.34 -12.50
CA LEU A 377 -17.70 -7.21 -12.31
C LEU A 377 -18.45 -8.51 -12.62
N GLU A 378 -17.98 -9.26 -13.63
CA GLU A 378 -18.59 -10.49 -14.16
C GLU A 378 -18.72 -11.56 -13.06
N VAL A 379 -17.76 -11.54 -12.15
CA VAL A 379 -17.69 -12.39 -10.97
C VAL A 379 -18.90 -12.20 -10.03
N ARG A 380 -19.53 -11.00 -10.06
CA ARG A 380 -20.74 -10.73 -9.28
C ARG A 380 -21.91 -11.60 -9.72
N THR A 381 -22.07 -11.79 -11.03
CA THR A 381 -23.17 -12.59 -11.59
C THR A 381 -23.01 -14.04 -11.15
N CYS A 382 -21.79 -14.57 -11.23
CA CYS A 382 -21.46 -15.91 -10.75
C CYS A 382 -21.74 -16.07 -9.24
N LEU A 383 -21.23 -15.16 -8.41
CA LEU A 383 -21.47 -15.19 -6.96
C LEU A 383 -22.94 -15.09 -6.62
N ARG A 384 -23.70 -14.24 -7.31
CA ARG A 384 -25.13 -14.05 -7.08
C ARG A 384 -25.90 -15.34 -7.35
N VAL A 385 -25.65 -15.99 -8.48
CA VAL A 385 -26.29 -17.27 -8.83
C VAL A 385 -25.92 -18.35 -7.82
N SER A 386 -24.62 -18.58 -7.59
CA SER A 386 -24.15 -19.67 -6.72
C SER A 386 -24.51 -19.49 -5.23
N THR A 387 -24.59 -18.24 -4.74
CA THR A 387 -24.92 -17.96 -3.33
C THR A 387 -26.44 -17.98 -3.12
N LEU A 388 -27.24 -17.47 -4.05
CA LEU A 388 -28.71 -17.55 -3.96
C LEU A 388 -29.18 -19.01 -3.98
N GLU A 389 -28.61 -19.85 -4.85
CA GLU A 389 -29.00 -21.26 -4.93
C GLU A 389 -28.66 -22.08 -3.67
N ARG A 390 -27.62 -21.71 -2.92
CA ARG A 390 -27.09 -22.53 -1.81
C ARG A 390 -27.28 -21.94 -0.41
N VAL A 391 -27.40 -20.62 -0.27
CA VAL A 391 -27.40 -19.92 1.02
C VAL A 391 -28.74 -19.24 1.33
N PHE A 392 -29.50 -18.85 0.30
CA PHE A 392 -30.77 -18.14 0.48
C PHE A 392 -31.86 -18.67 -0.47
N PRO A 393 -32.64 -19.70 -0.09
CA PRO A 393 -33.82 -20.11 -0.86
C PRO A 393 -34.99 -19.07 -0.83
N VAL A 394 -34.75 -17.84 -0.35
CA VAL A 394 -35.77 -16.79 -0.21
C VAL A 394 -35.39 -15.57 -1.05
N LYS A 395 -36.36 -15.07 -1.83
CA LYS A 395 -36.29 -14.00 -2.86
C LYS A 395 -35.83 -12.59 -2.38
N ALA A 396 -35.21 -12.43 -1.21
CA ALA A 396 -34.88 -11.13 -0.63
C ALA A 396 -33.37 -10.97 -0.40
N ALA A 397 -32.62 -10.73 -1.47
CA ALA A 397 -31.27 -10.16 -1.40
C ALA A 397 -31.32 -8.72 -1.93
N SER A 398 -31.22 -7.74 -1.04
CA SER A 398 -31.15 -6.32 -1.40
C SER A 398 -29.68 -5.91 -1.58
N PHE A 399 -29.35 -5.50 -2.81
CA PHE A 399 -28.05 -4.95 -3.16
C PHE A 399 -28.14 -3.42 -3.11
N LEU A 400 -27.60 -2.78 -2.06
CA LEU A 400 -27.59 -1.33 -1.92
C LEU A 400 -26.45 -0.69 -2.73
N PRO A 401 -26.73 0.22 -3.68
CA PRO A 401 -25.72 1.14 -4.18
C PRO A 401 -25.42 2.19 -3.10
N VAL A 402 -24.13 2.47 -2.85
CA VAL A 402 -23.69 3.46 -1.86
C VAL A 402 -23.22 4.73 -2.59
N PRO A 403 -23.70 5.93 -2.22
CA PRO A 403 -23.28 7.18 -2.84
C PRO A 403 -21.84 7.55 -2.43
N ALA A 404 -21.07 8.07 -3.40
CA ALA A 404 -19.83 8.76 -3.14
C ALA A 404 -20.14 10.22 -2.77
N ALA A 405 -19.48 10.74 -1.74
CA ALA A 405 -19.55 12.15 -1.36
C ALA A 405 -19.13 13.02 -2.56
N SER A 406 -20.03 13.90 -2.99
CA SER A 406 -19.74 14.94 -3.97
C SER A 406 -19.06 16.10 -3.25
N ASP A 407 -17.74 16.21 -3.35
CA ASP A 407 -17.06 17.46 -3.02
C ASP A 407 -17.06 18.40 -4.22
N ARG A 408 -17.22 19.69 -3.90
CA ARG A 408 -17.58 20.84 -4.74
C ARG A 408 -16.80 20.99 -6.05
N VAL A 409 -17.44 21.72 -6.97
CA VAL A 409 -17.01 22.12 -8.33
C VAL A 409 -15.67 22.88 -8.33
N LEU A 410 -14.58 22.15 -8.19
CA LEU A 410 -13.48 22.22 -9.16
C LEU A 410 -13.86 21.20 -10.24
N HIS A 411 -13.69 21.50 -11.53
CA HIS A 411 -13.85 20.48 -12.59
C HIS A 411 -13.22 19.16 -12.12
N GLU A 412 -13.94 18.03 -12.20
CA GLU A 412 -13.49 16.71 -11.72
C GLU A 412 -12.04 16.49 -12.16
N ALA A 413 -11.09 16.59 -11.21
CA ALA A 413 -9.67 16.59 -11.56
C ALA A 413 -9.26 15.26 -12.21
N GLU A 414 -9.87 14.16 -11.74
CA GLU A 414 -9.96 12.87 -12.40
C GLU A 414 -11.26 12.20 -11.91
N GLY A 415 -12.22 11.98 -12.81
CA GLY A 415 -13.34 11.09 -12.53
C GLY A 415 -12.79 9.67 -12.39
N ALA A 416 -12.68 9.17 -11.16
CA ALA A 416 -12.12 7.85 -10.90
C ALA A 416 -13.13 6.74 -11.28
N GLY A 417 -13.34 6.57 -12.59
CA GLY A 417 -14.16 5.54 -13.23
C GLY A 417 -13.33 4.39 -13.80
N GLY A 418 -13.94 3.21 -13.95
CA GLY A 418 -13.28 2.00 -14.45
C GLY A 418 -12.65 2.15 -15.84
N ARG A 419 -11.61 1.36 -16.12
CA ARG A 419 -10.92 1.34 -17.43
C ARG A 419 -11.90 0.93 -18.54
N ARG A 420 -12.24 1.84 -19.45
CA ARG A 420 -12.69 1.46 -20.81
C ARG A 420 -11.46 1.02 -21.62
N GLN A 421 -11.56 -0.12 -22.31
CA GLN A 421 -10.57 -0.49 -23.32
C GLN A 421 -10.55 0.56 -24.45
N PRO A 422 -9.39 0.92 -25.02
CA PRO A 422 -9.33 1.86 -26.13
C PRO A 422 -9.81 1.17 -27.40
N GLN A 423 -11.05 1.42 -27.81
CA GLN A 423 -11.46 1.16 -29.19
C GLN A 423 -10.90 2.26 -30.09
N THR A 424 -10.21 1.81 -31.13
CA THR A 424 -9.61 2.57 -32.22
C THR A 424 -10.60 3.52 -32.90
N HIS A 425 -10.11 4.72 -33.24
CA HIS A 425 -10.75 5.77 -34.02
C HIS A 425 -11.59 5.28 -35.22
N ARG A 426 -12.79 5.86 -35.40
CA ARG A 426 -13.39 6.26 -36.70
C ARG A 426 -14.45 7.37 -36.47
N HIS A 427 -14.66 8.17 -37.51
CA HIS A 427 -15.13 9.56 -37.59
C HIS A 427 -16.63 9.87 -37.33
N LEU A 428 -16.88 11.17 -37.02
CA LEU A 428 -17.98 12.11 -37.43
C LEU A 428 -19.46 11.71 -37.15
N ALA A 429 -20.44 12.56 -36.83
CA ALA A 429 -20.58 13.99 -36.52
C ALA A 429 -21.98 14.24 -35.89
N GLU A 430 -22.11 15.36 -35.17
CA GLU A 430 -23.28 16.21 -34.84
C GLU A 430 -24.73 15.66 -34.76
N ALA A 431 -25.40 15.93 -33.63
CA ALA A 431 -26.45 16.96 -33.51
C ALA A 431 -27.03 17.01 -32.08
N LEU A 432 -26.98 18.18 -31.43
CA LEU A 432 -27.93 18.63 -30.40
C LEU A 432 -29.18 19.19 -31.13
N PRO A 433 -30.38 19.35 -30.52
CA PRO A 433 -30.62 19.73 -29.12
C PRO A 433 -31.83 19.09 -28.40
N GLY A 434 -31.86 19.16 -27.07
CA GLY A 434 -33.05 18.84 -26.27
C GLY A 434 -32.83 18.99 -24.76
N LYS A 435 -33.71 19.74 -24.09
CA LYS A 435 -33.64 20.26 -22.71
C LYS A 435 -33.57 19.19 -21.59
N PRO A 436 -33.21 19.58 -20.34
CA PRO A 436 -32.84 18.67 -19.27
C PRO A 436 -34.06 18.14 -18.51
N GLU A 437 -34.07 16.84 -18.17
CA GLU A 437 -34.94 16.30 -17.13
C GLU A 437 -34.17 16.00 -15.84
N PRO A 438 -34.77 16.26 -14.67
CA PRO A 438 -34.11 16.17 -13.37
C PRO A 438 -34.13 14.72 -12.87
N THR A 439 -33.00 14.18 -12.45
CA THR A 439 -32.98 12.90 -11.72
C THR A 439 -32.84 13.14 -10.22
N PHE A 440 -33.95 12.98 -9.50
CA PHE A 440 -33.97 12.86 -8.05
C PHE A 440 -33.51 11.47 -7.61
N SER A 441 -32.65 11.46 -6.60
CA SER A 441 -32.28 10.31 -5.76
C SER A 441 -33.42 9.98 -4.78
N SER A 442 -33.65 8.70 -4.50
CA SER A 442 -34.40 8.28 -3.30
C SER A 442 -33.64 7.20 -2.53
N VAL A 443 -33.72 7.34 -1.21
CA VAL A 443 -33.02 6.62 -0.14
C VAL A 443 -33.82 5.38 0.27
N LEU A 444 -33.15 4.29 0.66
CA LEU A 444 -33.77 3.32 1.57
C LEU A 444 -32.80 2.85 2.66
N HIS A 445 -33.24 3.04 3.89
CA HIS A 445 -32.66 2.55 5.14
C HIS A 445 -33.40 1.24 5.50
N VAL A 446 -32.68 0.17 5.85
CA VAL A 446 -33.31 -1.01 6.49
C VAL A 446 -32.50 -1.45 7.69
N THR A 447 -33.10 -1.28 8.86
CA THR A 447 -32.73 -1.93 10.11
C THR A 447 -33.43 -3.28 10.21
N SER A 448 -32.71 -4.29 10.73
CA SER A 448 -33.18 -5.62 11.16
C SER A 448 -33.16 -6.76 10.11
N SER A 449 -32.39 -7.81 10.45
CA SER A 449 -32.53 -9.21 10.03
C SER A 449 -32.16 -9.70 8.62
N ALA A 450 -31.64 -8.89 7.68
CA ALA A 450 -31.19 -9.40 6.37
C ALA A 450 -29.68 -9.22 6.16
N LEU A 451 -29.00 -10.33 5.92
CA LEU A 451 -27.54 -10.46 5.71
C LEU A 451 -27.03 -9.56 4.58
N ALA A 452 -26.00 -8.77 4.85
CA ALA A 452 -25.35 -7.91 3.86
C ALA A 452 -24.38 -8.72 2.98
N LEU A 453 -24.69 -8.81 1.68
CA LEU A 453 -23.79 -9.23 0.61
C LEU A 453 -23.63 -8.04 -0.35
N LEU A 454 -22.45 -7.42 -0.42
CA LEU A 454 -22.15 -6.49 -1.53
C LEU A 454 -20.71 -6.57 -2.03
N LEU A 455 -20.67 -6.69 -3.36
CA LEU A 455 -19.54 -6.57 -4.24
C LEU A 455 -19.45 -5.12 -4.71
N PHE A 456 -18.30 -4.49 -4.49
CA PHE A 456 -18.05 -3.10 -4.86
C PHE A 456 -17.70 -2.97 -6.34
N PHE A 457 -18.34 -2.02 -7.04
CA PHE A 457 -17.72 -0.92 -7.83
C PHE A 457 -18.70 -0.27 -8.82
N ARG A 458 -18.36 0.99 -9.18
CA ARG A 458 -18.89 1.83 -10.27
C ARG A 458 -18.46 1.31 -11.63
#